data_AF-A0A383EQ91-F1
#
_entry.id   AF-A0A383EQ91-F1
#
_cell.length_a   1.000
_cell.length_b   1.000
_cell.length_c   1.000
_cell.angle_alpha   90.00
_cell.angle_beta   90.00
_cell.angle_gamma   90.00
#
_symmetry.space_group_name_H-M   'P 1'
#
loop_
_entity.id
_entity.type
_entity.pdbx_description
1 polymer ?
#
loop_
_entity_poly.entity_id
_entity_poly.type
_entity_poly.pdbx_seq_one_letter_code
_entity_poly.pdbx_strand_id
1 'polypeptide(L)' 'KDELIQIAKDNGYFVKKSKTLGSKVSILVCGHNAGPSKMIKASNMGSILINERQFLHMVENGGELIDHEE' A
#
# COMPACT_ATOMS: atom_id res chain seq x y z
N LYS A 1 11.92 0.70 -1.00
CA LYS A 1 11.20 0.36 0.27
C LYS A 1 11.32 1.46 1.31
N ASP A 2 12.53 1.85 1.75
CA ASP A 2 12.68 2.90 2.77
C ASP A 2 12.24 4.27 2.26
N GLU A 3 12.45 4.55 0.97
CA GLU A 3 11.93 5.74 0.28
C GLU A 3 10.40 5.84 0.35
N LEU A 4 9.68 4.76 -0.01
CA LEU A 4 8.21 4.71 0.10
C LEU A 4 7.70 4.94 1.52
N ILE A 5 8.43 4.44 2.53
CA ILE A 5 8.10 4.68 3.94
C ILE A 5 8.25 6.16 4.29
N GLN A 6 9.29 6.81 3.78
CA GLN A 6 9.53 8.23 4.03
C GLN A 6 8.45 9.09 3.33
N ILE A 7 8.19 8.85 2.05
CA ILE A 7 7.12 9.51 1.28
C ILE A 7 5.76 9.36 1.97
N ALA A 8 5.42 8.16 2.42
CA ALA A 8 4.19 7.91 3.16
C ALA A 8 4.09 8.78 4.43
N LYS A 9 5.16 8.85 5.22
CA LYS A 9 5.17 9.64 6.46
C LYS A 9 5.09 11.15 6.18
N ASP A 10 5.83 11.62 5.19
CA ASP A 10 5.85 13.04 4.80
C ASP A 10 4.48 13.51 4.30
N ASN A 11 3.67 12.58 3.77
CA ASN A 11 2.29 12.80 3.34
C ASN A 11 1.24 12.38 4.37
N GLY A 12 1.61 12.25 5.65
CA GLY A 12 0.68 12.03 6.75
C GLY A 12 0.14 10.60 6.93
N TYR A 13 0.66 9.62 6.17
CA TYR A 13 0.28 8.22 6.34
C TYR A 13 0.98 7.58 7.54
N PHE A 14 0.22 6.78 8.29
CA PHE A 14 0.76 5.96 9.37
C PHE A 14 1.32 4.63 8.85
N VAL A 15 2.64 4.50 8.84
CA VAL A 15 3.32 3.27 8.37
C VAL A 15 3.62 2.32 9.53
N LYS A 16 2.97 1.15 9.54
CA LYS A 16 3.25 0.10 10.52
C LYS A 16 4.38 -0.83 10.05
N LYS A 17 5.55 -0.74 10.69
CA LYS A 17 6.64 -1.71 10.51
C LYS A 17 6.27 -3.03 11.20
N SER A 18 5.99 -4.08 10.44
CA SER A 18 5.70 -5.43 10.96
C SER A 18 6.04 -6.50 9.94
N LYS A 19 6.46 -7.69 10.41
CA LYS A 19 6.60 -8.88 9.55
C LYS A 19 5.24 -9.44 9.11
N THR A 20 4.21 -9.23 9.93
CA THR A 20 2.82 -9.67 9.69
C THR A 20 1.92 -8.49 9.31
N LEU A 21 0.87 -8.77 8.54
CA LEU A 21 -0.15 -7.76 8.21
C LEU A 21 -1.06 -7.51 9.42
N GLY A 22 -1.14 -6.25 9.84
CA GLY A 22 -2.00 -5.81 10.95
C GLY A 22 -3.48 -5.86 10.59
N SER A 23 -4.35 -5.89 11.61
CA SER A 23 -5.82 -5.99 11.45
C SER A 23 -6.52 -4.69 11.02
N LYS A 24 -5.81 -3.55 11.01
CA LYS A 24 -6.36 -2.22 10.68
C LYS A 24 -5.58 -1.55 9.55
N VAL A 25 -5.12 -2.34 8.58
CA VAL A 25 -4.39 -1.81 7.43
C VAL A 25 -5.42 -1.37 6.39
N SER A 26 -5.43 -0.08 6.05
CA SER A 26 -6.32 0.45 5.00
C SER A 26 -5.75 0.24 3.60
N ILE A 27 -4.43 0.36 3.45
CA ILE A 27 -3.73 0.29 2.17
C ILE A 27 -2.55 -0.68 2.30
N LEU A 28 -2.48 -1.65 1.40
CA LEU A 28 -1.33 -2.53 1.23
C LEU A 28 -0.61 -2.18 -0.07
N VAL A 29 0.55 -1.54 0.06
CA VAL A 29 1.47 -1.32 -1.06
C VAL A 29 2.29 -2.59 -1.28
N CYS A 30 2.02 -3.31 -2.37
CA CYS A 30 2.65 -4.58 -2.70
C CYS A 30 3.54 -4.47 -3.94
N GLY A 31 4.77 -4.99 -3.83
CA GLY A 31 5.61 -5.27 -5.00
C GLY A 31 5.41 -6.71 -5.50
N HIS A 32 6.09 -7.07 -6.59
CA HIS A 32 5.99 -8.38 -7.25
C HIS A 32 6.16 -9.60 -6.31
N ASN A 33 6.93 -9.46 -5.22
CA ASN A 33 7.22 -10.54 -4.27
C ASN A 33 6.26 -10.59 -3.06
N ALA A 34 5.11 -9.92 -3.12
CA ALA A 34 4.15 -9.96 -2.02
C ALA A 34 3.56 -11.37 -1.87
N GLY A 35 3.83 -12.02 -0.73
CA GLY A 35 3.34 -13.37 -0.48
C GLY A 35 1.80 -13.44 -0.47
N PRO A 36 1.20 -14.50 -1.05
CA PRO A 36 -0.25 -14.60 -1.27
C PRO A 36 -1.07 -14.46 0.01
N SER A 37 -0.59 -15.00 1.13
CA SER A 37 -1.30 -14.92 2.42
C SER A 37 -1.52 -13.48 2.90
N LYS A 38 -0.60 -12.54 2.60
CA LYS A 38 -0.77 -11.13 2.97
C LYS A 38 -1.78 -10.45 2.07
N MET A 39 -1.75 -10.74 0.77
CA MET A 39 -2.69 -10.19 -0.21
C MET A 39 -4.12 -10.65 0.09
N ILE A 40 -4.32 -11.96 0.32
CA ILE A 40 -5.62 -12.53 0.70
C ILE A 40 -6.12 -11.90 2.01
N LYS A 41 -5.26 -11.79 3.03
CA LYS A 41 -5.66 -11.18 4.30
C LYS A 41 -6.05 -9.71 4.14
N ALA A 42 -5.30 -8.93 3.38
CA ALA A 42 -5.61 -7.53 3.08
C ALA A 42 -6.97 -7.41 2.36
N SER A 43 -7.16 -8.21 1.31
CA SER A 43 -8.40 -8.27 0.54
C SER A 43 -9.60 -8.63 1.43
N ASN A 44 -9.48 -9.63 2.30
CA ASN A 44 -10.54 -10.04 3.21
C ASN A 44 -10.89 -8.97 4.25
N MET A 45 -9.96 -8.06 4.56
CA MET A 45 -10.20 -6.93 5.46
C MET A 45 -10.74 -5.69 4.74
N GLY A 46 -10.91 -5.75 3.41
CA GLY A 46 -11.30 -4.59 2.59
C GLY A 46 -10.17 -3.57 2.41
N SER A 47 -8.91 -3.96 2.65
CA SER A 47 -7.77 -3.10 2.35
C SER A 47 -7.66 -2.88 0.85
N ILE A 48 -7.24 -1.69 0.44
CA ILE A 48 -6.89 -1.39 -0.94
C ILE A 48 -5.51 -2.00 -1.24
N LEU A 49 -5.41 -2.82 -2.28
CA LEU A 49 -4.14 -3.36 -2.76
C LEU A 49 -3.66 -2.53 -3.94
N ILE A 50 -2.47 -1.95 -3.84
CA ILE A 50 -1.86 -1.12 -4.89
C ILE A 50 -0.38 -1.44 -5.04
N ASN A 51 0.17 -1.21 -6.22
CA ASN A 51 1.61 -1.26 -6.43
C ASN A 51 2.30 0.06 -6.06
N GLU A 52 3.63 0.10 -6.21
CA GLU A 52 4.44 1.29 -5.96
C GLU A 52 4.05 2.49 -6.82
N ARG A 53 3.86 2.30 -8.14
CA ARG A 53 3.47 3.37 -9.07
C ARG A 53 2.13 3.98 -8.71
N GLN A 54 1.13 3.15 -8.40
CA GLN A 54 -0.19 3.59 -7.97
C GLN A 54 -0.14 4.34 -6.64
N PHE A 55 0.68 3.87 -5.69
CA PHE A 55 0.89 4.58 -4.43
C PHE A 55 1.51 5.96 -4.64
N LEU A 56 2.57 6.06 -5.45
CA LEU A 56 3.22 7.34 -5.74
C LEU A 56 2.26 8.31 -6.41
N HIS A 57 1.54 7.85 -7.43
CA HIS A 57 0.53 8.67 -8.10
C HIS A 57 -0.56 9.15 -7.12
N MET A 58 -1.09 8.25 -6.28
CA MET A 58 -2.10 8.59 -5.27
C MET A 58 -1.60 9.64 -4.28
N VAL A 59 -0.34 9.55 -3.86
CA VAL A 59 0.26 10.53 -2.95
C VAL A 59 0.43 11.89 -3.64
N GLU A 60 0.94 11.90 -4.87
CA GLU A 60 1.20 13.13 -5.64
C GLU A 60 -0.08 13.85 -6.08
N ASN A 61 -1.17 13.11 -6.31
CA ASN A 61 -2.43 13.64 -6.87
C ASN A 61 -3.55 13.68 -5.83
N GLY A 62 -3.22 13.77 -4.54
CA GLY A 62 -4.19 14.04 -3.48
C GLY A 62 -5.22 12.93 -3.24
N GLY A 63 -4.86 11.68 -3.51
CA GLY A 63 -5.70 10.51 -3.27
C GLY A 63 -6.30 9.86 -4.53
N GLU A 64 -6.00 10.38 -5.72
CA GLU A 64 -6.46 9.78 -6.98
C GLU A 64 -5.82 8.40 -7.21
N LEU A 65 -6.65 7.39 -7.49
CA LEU A 65 -6.19 6.06 -7.85
C LEU A 65 -6.25 5.89 -9.36
N ILE A 66 -5.15 5.47 -9.97
CA ILE A 66 -5.13 5.06 -11.37
C ILE A 66 -5.45 3.58 -11.48
N ASP A 67 -6.32 3.27 -12.43
CA ASP A 67 -6.59 1.90 -12.83
C ASP A 67 -5.34 1.28 -13.45
N HIS A 68 -5.20 -0.01 -13.21
CA HIS A 68 -4.15 -0.81 -13.81
C HIS A 68 -4.55 -1.11 -15.26
N GLU A 69 -4.35 -0.17 -16.18
CA GLU A 69 -4.31 -0.51 -17.61
C GLU A 69 -2.94 -1.14 -17.90
N GLU A 70 -2.97 -2.39 -18.38
CA GLU A 70 -1.80 -3.22 -18.74
C GLU A 70 -0.88 -2.53 -19.75
#